data_AF-A0A5J5FC06-F1
#
_entry.id   AF-A0A5J5FC06-F1
#
_cell.length_a   1.000
_cell.length_b   1.000
_cell.length_c   1.000
_cell.angle_alpha   90.00
_cell.angle_beta   90.00
_cell.angle_gamma   90.00
#
_symmetry.space_group_name_H-M   'P 1'
#
loop_
_entity.id
_entity.type
_entity.pdbx_description
1 polymer ?
#
loop_
_entity_poly.entity_id
_entity_poly.type
_entity_poly.pdbx_seq_one_letter_code
_entity_poly.pdbx_strand_id
1 'polypeptide(L)' 'MPFSVFTKQLSDILSIDVEETKIRSPDLNDVLTAVRNVIRNNEGIFANILMNVSAASKLLTCTAISAGFIFGIQKFYI' A
#
# COMPACT_ATOMS: atom_id res chain seq x y z
N MET A 1 9.70 4.23 16.88
CA MET A 1 9.12 2.91 17.21
C MET A 1 9.55 1.94 16.13
N PRO A 2 9.98 0.70 16.44
CA PRO A 2 10.27 -0.30 15.42
C PRO A 2 9.01 -0.58 14.59
N PHE A 3 9.15 -0.74 13.27
CA PHE A 3 8.00 -0.93 12.38
C PHE A 3 7.20 -2.20 12.70
N SER A 4 7.87 -3.25 13.23
CA SER A 4 7.23 -4.47 13.73
C SER A 4 6.28 -4.25 14.91
N VAL A 5 6.51 -3.22 15.73
CA VAL A 5 5.58 -2.85 16.81
C VAL A 5 4.36 -2.13 16.24
N PHE A 6 4.58 -1.28 15.22
CA PHE A 6 3.50 -0.56 14.54
C PHE A 6 2.57 -1.50 13.78
N THR A 7 3.10 -2.49 13.04
CA THR A 7 2.28 -3.49 12.34
C THR A 7 1.45 -4.33 13.31
N LYS A 8 2.05 -4.74 14.43
CA LYS A 8 1.31 -5.44 15.49
C LYS A 8 0.19 -4.59 16.08
N GLN A 9 0.46 -3.32 16.39
CA GLN A 9 -0.58 -2.42 16.89
C GLN A 9 -1.73 -2.23 15.89
N LEU A 10 -1.42 -2.07 14.59
CA LEU A 10 -2.44 -1.97 13.56
C LEU A 10 -3.27 -3.26 13.47
N SER A 11 -2.61 -4.42 13.50
CA SER A 11 -3.28 -5.71 13.46
C SER A 11 -4.20 -5.92 14.66
N ASP A 12 -3.73 -5.59 15.87
CA ASP A 12 -4.50 -5.68 17.11
C ASP A 12 -5.72 -4.73 17.07
N ILE A 13 -5.55 -3.48 16.62
CA ILE A 13 -6.61 -2.47 16.55
C ILE A 13 -7.66 -2.84 15.51
N LEU A 14 -7.23 -3.23 14.31
CA LEU A 14 -8.13 -3.50 13.20
C LEU A 14 -8.68 -4.95 13.24
N SER A 15 -8.13 -5.80 14.11
CA SER A 15 -8.46 -7.23 14.21
C SER A 15 -8.37 -7.96 12.86
N ILE A 16 -7.38 -7.57 12.06
CA ILE A 16 -7.06 -8.18 10.75
C ILE A 16 -5.57 -8.44 10.64
N ASP A 17 -5.19 -9.37 9.78
CA ASP A 17 -3.79 -9.59 9.44
C ASP A 17 -3.23 -8.39 8.68
N VAL A 18 -2.03 -7.96 9.08
CA VAL A 18 -1.32 -6.83 8.48
C VAL A 18 0.05 -7.30 7.99
N GLU A 19 0.26 -7.19 6.68
CA GLU A 19 1.54 -7.48 6.05
C GLU A 19 2.32 -6.20 5.75
N GLU A 20 3.65 -6.26 5.86
CA GLU A 20 4.54 -5.17 5.49
C GLU A 20 5.16 -5.42 4.12
N THR A 21 5.07 -4.42 3.23
CA THR A 21 5.89 -4.35 2.02
C THR A 21 6.81 -3.14 2.09
N LYS A 22 8.12 -3.37 2.11
CA LYS A 22 9.12 -2.30 2.14
C LYS A 22 9.34 -1.69 0.77
N ILE A 23 9.30 -0.35 0.71
CA ILE A 23 9.76 0.44 -0.44
C ILE A 23 11.11 1.07 -0.11
N ARG A 24 12.02 1.14 -1.10
CA ARG A 24 13.37 1.67 -0.89
C ARG A 24 13.40 3.19 -1.05
N SER A 25 12.60 3.72 -1.97
CA SER A 25 12.44 5.15 -2.18
C SER A 25 10.98 5.49 -2.53
N PRO A 26 10.58 6.78 -2.44
CA PRO A 26 9.27 7.22 -2.92
C PRO A 26 9.20 7.36 -4.44
N ASP A 27 10.26 6.98 -5.17
CA ASP A 27 10.32 7.10 -6.63
C ASP A 27 9.29 6.19 -7.28
N LEU A 28 8.77 6.66 -8.43
CA LEU A 28 7.66 6.00 -9.10
C LEU A 28 7.96 4.53 -9.42
N ASN A 29 9.17 4.20 -9.88
CA ASN A 29 9.53 2.82 -10.26
C ASN A 29 9.54 1.85 -9.06
N ASP A 30 10.00 2.33 -7.91
CA ASP A 30 10.05 1.54 -6.68
C ASP A 30 8.62 1.31 -6.15
N VAL A 31 7.81 2.37 -6.10
CA VAL A 31 6.41 2.29 -5.69
C VAL A 31 5.59 1.42 -6.65
N LEU A 32 5.77 1.58 -7.97
CA LEU A 32 5.14 0.73 -8.98
C LEU A 32 5.49 -0.74 -8.80
N THR A 33 6.76 -1.04 -8.52
CA THR A 33 7.20 -2.42 -8.32
C THR A 33 6.56 -3.02 -7.08
N ALA A 34 6.52 -2.28 -5.97
CA ALA A 34 5.88 -2.73 -4.75
C ALA A 34 4.37 -2.96 -4.94
N VAL A 35 3.65 -1.98 -5.51
CA VAL A 35 2.21 -2.07 -5.76
C VAL A 35 1.89 -3.24 -6.70
N ARG A 36 2.65 -3.41 -7.78
CA ARG A 36 2.50 -4.56 -8.70
C ARG A 36 2.64 -5.89 -7.98
N ASN A 37 3.63 -6.03 -7.10
CA ASN A 37 3.86 -7.27 -6.37
C ASN A 37 2.70 -7.56 -5.41
N VAL A 38 2.20 -6.54 -4.71
CA VAL A 38 1.02 -6.67 -3.84
C VAL A 38 -0.19 -7.13 -4.66
N ILE A 39 -0.47 -6.54 -5.82
CA ILE A 39 -1.60 -6.96 -6.66
C ILE A 39 -1.43 -8.39 -7.12
N ARG A 40 -0.29 -8.73 -7.72
CA ARG A 40 -0.06 -10.07 -8.30
C ARG A 40 -0.15 -11.18 -7.25
N ASN A 41 0.26 -10.91 -6.02
CA ASN A 41 0.16 -11.88 -4.93
C ASN A 41 -1.28 -12.10 -4.45
N ASN A 42 -2.21 -11.21 -4.81
CA ASN A 42 -3.53 -11.13 -4.21
C ASN A 42 -4.71 -11.07 -5.22
N GLU A 43 -4.44 -10.97 -6.53
CA GLU A 43 -5.45 -10.81 -7.59
C GLU A 43 -6.42 -12.00 -7.73
N GLY A 44 -6.06 -13.17 -7.18
CA GLY A 44 -6.94 -14.34 -7.11
C GLY A 44 -7.60 -14.56 -5.75
N ILE A 45 -7.28 -13.74 -4.74
CA ILE A 45 -7.72 -13.92 -3.35
C ILE A 45 -8.80 -12.90 -3.00
N PHE A 46 -8.64 -11.65 -3.45
CA PHE A 46 -9.58 -10.57 -3.14
C PHE A 46 -10.34 -10.12 -4.38
N ALA A 47 -11.66 -9.95 -4.21
CA ALA A 47 -12.52 -9.43 -5.27
C ALA A 47 -12.19 -7.97 -5.64
N ASN A 48 -11.73 -7.19 -4.65
CA ASN A 48 -11.36 -5.78 -4.83
C ASN A 48 -10.08 -5.48 -4.05
N ILE A 49 -9.21 -4.68 -4.66
CA ILE A 49 -8.02 -4.12 -4.02
C ILE A 49 -8.22 -2.60 -3.98
N LEU A 50 -8.05 -2.01 -2.80
CA LEU A 50 -8.20 -0.57 -2.57
C LEU A 50 -6.89 -0.01 -2.01
N MET A 51 -6.57 1.25 -2.36
CA MET A 51 -5.38 1.94 -1.89
C MET A 51 -5.75 3.20 -1.09
N ASN A 52 -5.42 3.19 0.21
CA ASN A 52 -5.48 4.39 1.04
C ASN A 52 -4.21 5.24 0.81
N VAL A 53 -4.38 6.51 0.43
CA VAL A 53 -3.26 7.43 0.18
C VAL A 53 -3.19 8.60 1.16
N SER A 54 -3.93 8.52 2.27
CA SER A 54 -4.09 9.59 3.26
C SER A 54 -2.88 9.74 4.19
N ALA A 55 -2.18 8.64 4.49
CA ALA A 55 -1.12 8.59 5.49
C ALA A 55 0.28 8.46 4.84
N ALA A 56 0.63 9.41 3.97
CA ALA A 56 1.93 9.45 3.29
C ALA A 56 2.43 10.88 3.07
N SER A 57 3.73 11.02 2.78
CA SER A 57 4.28 12.30 2.33
C SER A 57 3.69 12.67 0.97
N LYS A 58 3.61 13.97 0.65
CA LYS A 58 3.01 14.44 -0.62
C LYS A 58 3.60 13.75 -1.86
N LEU A 59 4.92 13.57 -1.89
CA LEU A 59 5.59 12.88 -3.01
C LEU A 59 5.13 11.43 -3.12
N LEU A 60 5.11 10.70 -2.00
CA LEU A 60 4.69 9.30 -1.97
C LEU A 60 3.20 9.14 -2.29
N THR A 61 2.35 10.05 -1.81
CA THR A 61 0.93 10.11 -2.18
C THR A 61 0.78 10.27 -3.69
N CYS A 62 1.52 11.19 -4.33
CA CYS A 62 1.47 11.37 -5.78
C CYS A 62 1.91 10.11 -6.53
N THR A 63 3.02 9.48 -6.14
CA THR A 63 3.52 8.28 -6.83
C THR A 63 2.61 7.06 -6.60
N ALA A 64 2.03 6.92 -5.41
CA ALA A 64 1.03 5.90 -5.11
C ALA A 64 -0.25 6.09 -5.94
N ILE A 65 -0.75 7.32 -6.08
CA ILE A 65 -1.90 7.64 -6.94
C ILE A 65 -1.60 7.27 -8.40
N SER A 66 -0.42 7.64 -8.91
CA SER A 66 0.02 7.27 -10.27
C SER A 66 0.07 5.75 -10.46
N ALA A 67 0.61 5.02 -9.49
CA ALA A 67 0.63 3.56 -9.52
C ALA A 67 -0.78 2.96 -9.53
N GLY A 68 -1.68 3.48 -8.69
CA GLY A 68 -3.07 3.05 -8.66
C GLY A 68 -3.81 3.30 -9.99
N PHE A 69 -3.52 4.40 -10.69
CA PHE A 69 -4.05 4.63 -12.05
C PHE A 69 -3.53 3.61 -13.06
N ILE A 70 -2.23 3.31 -13.04
CA ILE A 70 -1.60 2.35 -13.98
C ILE A 70 -2.19 0.94 -13.81
N PHE A 71 -2.45 0.51 -12.58
CA PHE A 71 -2.98 -0.83 -12.31
C PHE A 71 -4.50 -0.89 -12.16
N GLY A 72 -5.22 0.20 -12.42
CA GLY A 72 -6.69 0.23 -12.32
C GLY A 72 -7.23 0.01 -10.90
N ILE A 73 -6.44 0.28 -9.86
CA ILE A 73 -6.86 0.17 -8.45
C ILE A 73 -7.67 1.41 -8.06
N GLN A 74 -8.72 1.21 -7.25
CA GLN A 74 -9.44 2.31 -6.62
C GLN A 74 -8.62 2.91 -5.47
N LYS A 75 -8.55 4.24 -5.42
CA LYS A 75 -7.79 5.00 -4.42
C LYS A 75 -8.75 5.85 -3.62
N PHE A 76 -8.51 5.98 -2.32
CA PHE A 76 -9.29 6.84 -1.45
C PHE A 76 -8.39 7.66 -0.53
N TYR A 77 -8.91 8.83 -0.16
CA TYR A 77 -8.30 9.78 0.76
C TYR A 77 -9.35 10.14 1.82
N ILE A 78 -8.98 10.09 3.10
CA ILE A 78 -9.82 10.38 4.26
C ILE A 78 -9.28 11.63 4.95
#